data_AF-V5IAE7-F1
#
_entry.id   AF-V5IAE7-F1
#
_cell.length_a   1.000
_cell.length_b   1.000
_cell.length_c   1.000
_cell.angle_alpha   90.00
_cell.angle_beta   90.00
_cell.angle_gamma   90.00
#
_symmetry.space_group_name_H-M   'P 1'
#
loop_
_entity.id
_entity.type
_entity.pdbx_description
1 polymer ?
#
loop_
_entity_poly.entity_id
_entity_poly.type
_entity_poly.pdbx_seq_one_letter_code
_entity_poly.pdbx_strand_id
1 'polypeptide(L)'
;LAGTNSRLVDSMKVQFEREVLLGHSAQDVASALGSPSRVFYKSEDKMRIHSPNAHRKIAATRSDYFFNYFTLGLDILFDARAHYAKKIVLHTNYPGHYNFNMYMRCEFDLSLDGTDITAYSHWDDICKKLTPSERPVVLNRASSTNTTNPFGSTLCYGYQDIVFEVMPNHYIASLTVYGDGRPYESESKNA
;
A
#
# COMPACT_ATOMS: atom_id res chain seq x y z
N LEU A 1 -29.24 15.85 -34.05
CA LEU A 1 -28.07 14.95 -33.95
C LEU A 1 -27.62 14.91 -32.49
N ALA A 2 -28.33 14.12 -31.67
CA ALA A 2 -27.97 13.92 -30.27
C ALA A 2 -27.00 12.75 -30.20
N GLY A 3 -25.74 13.02 -29.87
CA GLY A 3 -24.74 11.98 -29.63
C GLY A 3 -25.15 11.16 -28.42
N THR A 4 -25.46 9.89 -28.64
CA THR A 4 -25.60 8.90 -27.56
C THR A 4 -24.24 8.75 -26.89
N ASN A 5 -24.05 9.48 -25.79
CA ASN A 5 -23.02 9.15 -24.81
C ASN A 5 -23.39 7.79 -24.20
N SER A 6 -23.05 6.72 -24.91
CA SER A 6 -22.83 5.42 -24.32
C SER A 6 -21.62 5.53 -23.41
N ARG A 7 -21.80 6.16 -22.24
CA ARG A 7 -20.98 5.85 -21.08
C ARG A 7 -21.09 4.34 -20.94
N LEU A 8 -20.00 3.64 -21.23
CA LEU A 8 -19.93 2.19 -21.04
C LEU A 8 -20.37 1.92 -19.61
N VAL A 9 -21.56 1.33 -19.50
CA VAL A 9 -22.18 0.94 -18.25
C VAL A 9 -21.30 -0.14 -17.63
N ASP A 10 -20.95 0.10 -16.37
CA ASP A 10 -20.32 -0.79 -15.40
C ASP A 10 -19.21 -1.72 -15.91
N SER A 11 -18.02 -1.48 -15.38
CA SER A 11 -17.03 -2.53 -15.16
C SER A 11 -17.75 -3.80 -14.71
N MET A 12 -17.74 -4.86 -15.53
CA MET A 12 -18.31 -6.14 -15.12
C MET A 12 -17.63 -6.54 -13.82
N LYS A 13 -18.44 -6.68 -12.75
CA LYS A 13 -17.93 -7.15 -11.47
C LYS A 13 -17.53 -8.61 -11.64
N VAL A 14 -16.24 -8.85 -11.77
CA VAL A 14 -15.64 -10.19 -11.78
C VAL A 14 -15.24 -10.52 -10.35
N GLN A 15 -15.68 -11.66 -9.86
CA GLN A 15 -15.24 -12.21 -8.59
C GLN A 15 -14.23 -13.32 -8.86
N PHE A 16 -13.09 -13.27 -8.19
CA PHE A 16 -12.07 -14.30 -8.25
C PHE A 16 -11.36 -14.40 -6.91
N GLU A 17 -10.77 -15.56 -6.64
CA GLU A 17 -9.95 -15.80 -5.47
C GLU A 17 -8.54 -16.14 -5.94
N ARG A 18 -7.55 -15.40 -5.43
CA ARG A 18 -6.14 -15.48 -5.82
C ARG A 18 -5.25 -15.19 -4.64
N GLU A 19 -4.10 -15.82 -4.63
CA GLU A 19 -3.08 -15.62 -3.60
C GLU A 19 -1.99 -14.69 -4.13
N VAL A 20 -1.61 -13.69 -3.31
CA VAL A 20 -0.52 -12.78 -3.59
C VAL A 20 0.31 -12.63 -2.32
N LEU A 21 1.59 -13.00 -2.41
CA LEU A 21 2.50 -13.03 -1.28
C LEU A 21 3.61 -12.00 -1.47
N LEU A 22 4.19 -11.57 -0.35
CA LEU A 22 5.50 -10.94 -0.37
C LEU A 22 6.52 -11.93 -0.94
N GLY A 23 7.44 -11.44 -1.77
CA GLY A 23 8.40 -12.25 -2.50
C GLY A 23 7.93 -12.75 -3.86
N HIS A 24 6.65 -12.59 -4.23
CA HIS A 24 6.18 -12.87 -5.59
C HIS A 24 6.80 -11.91 -6.62
N SER A 25 7.09 -12.40 -7.82
CA SER A 25 7.56 -11.56 -8.91
C SER A 25 6.43 -10.67 -9.45
N ALA A 26 6.79 -9.60 -10.17
CA ALA A 26 5.79 -8.79 -10.86
C ALA A 26 4.94 -9.59 -11.85
N GLN A 27 5.50 -10.65 -12.45
CA GLN A 27 4.76 -11.53 -13.36
C GLN A 27 3.75 -12.40 -12.60
N ASP A 28 4.11 -12.94 -11.45
CA ASP A 28 3.20 -13.75 -10.62
C ASP A 28 2.01 -12.91 -10.16
N VAL A 29 2.29 -11.69 -9.68
CA VAL A 29 1.26 -10.73 -9.26
C VAL A 29 0.34 -10.34 -10.42
N ALA A 30 0.91 -10.02 -11.59
CA ALA A 30 0.11 -9.68 -12.77
C ALA A 30 -0.70 -10.86 -13.31
N SER A 31 -0.20 -12.09 -13.17
CA SER A 31 -0.92 -13.30 -13.56
C SER A 31 -2.07 -13.61 -12.61
N ALA A 32 -1.90 -13.31 -11.32
CA ALA A 32 -2.93 -13.47 -10.30
C ALA A 32 -4.02 -12.39 -10.41
N LEU A 33 -3.65 -11.11 -10.41
CA LEU A 33 -4.58 -9.97 -10.28
C LEU A 33 -4.94 -9.30 -11.61
N GLY A 34 -4.24 -9.65 -12.70
CA GLY A 34 -4.31 -8.93 -13.97
C GLY A 34 -3.36 -7.73 -14.03
N SER A 35 -3.48 -6.96 -15.12
CA SER A 35 -2.66 -5.76 -15.33
C SER A 35 -2.99 -4.68 -14.30
N PRO A 36 -1.99 -4.00 -13.70
CA PRO A 36 -2.23 -2.91 -12.79
C PRO A 36 -2.90 -1.73 -13.51
N SER A 37 -3.70 -0.96 -12.78
CA SER A 37 -4.30 0.28 -13.29
C SER A 37 -3.23 1.34 -13.60
N ARG A 38 -2.16 1.35 -12.82
CA ARG A 38 -1.01 2.24 -13.01
C ARG A 38 0.28 1.59 -12.51
N VAL A 39 1.39 1.90 -13.18
CA VAL A 39 2.74 1.64 -12.66
C VAL A 39 3.37 2.96 -12.25
N PHE A 40 3.88 3.04 -11.02
CA PHE A 40 4.53 4.25 -10.49
C PHE A 40 5.94 3.93 -10.01
N TYR A 41 6.94 4.56 -10.62
CA TYR A 41 8.34 4.44 -10.20
C TYR A 41 8.63 5.48 -9.12
N LYS A 42 9.17 5.03 -7.99
CA LYS A 42 9.60 5.94 -6.92
C LYS A 42 10.65 6.91 -7.47
N SER A 43 10.46 8.20 -7.21
CA SER A 43 11.56 9.16 -7.25
C SER A 43 12.54 8.85 -6.12
N GLU A 44 13.78 9.33 -6.23
CA GLU A 44 14.88 9.00 -5.32
C GLU A 44 14.48 9.04 -3.84
N ASP A 45 14.98 8.07 -3.06
CA ASP A 45 14.66 7.93 -1.65
C ASP A 45 14.98 9.20 -0.86
N LYS A 46 13.93 9.88 -0.37
CA LYS A 46 14.05 11.13 0.39
C LYS A 46 14.84 10.96 1.69
N MET A 47 14.93 9.75 2.24
CA MET A 47 15.73 9.46 3.43
C MET A 47 17.23 9.29 3.10
N ARG A 48 17.59 9.11 1.82
CA ARG A 48 18.98 8.89 1.37
C ARG A 48 19.89 10.07 1.68
N ILE A 49 19.34 11.28 1.81
CA ILE A 49 20.11 12.49 2.18
C ILE A 49 20.71 12.40 3.59
N HIS A 50 20.15 11.56 4.46
CA HIS A 50 20.65 11.32 5.81
C HIS A 50 21.66 10.16 5.89
N SER A 51 21.93 9.47 4.77
CA SER A 51 22.96 8.44 4.72
C SER A 51 24.34 9.10 4.72
N PRO A 52 25.30 8.67 5.57
CA PRO A 52 26.65 9.25 5.62
C PRO A 52 27.43 9.10 4.29
N ASN A 53 26.93 8.29 3.35
CA ASN A 53 27.50 8.10 2.01
C ASN A 53 26.64 8.69 0.86
N ALA A 54 25.78 9.67 1.15
CA ALA A 54 24.84 10.26 0.18
C ALA A 54 25.51 10.73 -1.13
N HIS A 55 26.75 11.25 -1.06
CA HIS A 55 27.48 11.76 -2.24
C HIS A 55 28.21 10.68 -3.05
N ARG A 56 28.40 9.47 -2.52
CA ARG A 56 29.32 8.46 -3.11
C ARG A 56 28.64 7.43 -4.02
N LYS A 57 27.32 7.51 -4.21
CA LYS A 57 26.55 6.59 -5.06
C LYS A 57 25.78 7.39 -6.11
N ILE A 58 26.47 7.71 -7.20
CA ILE A 58 25.86 8.18 -8.44
C ILE A 58 24.93 7.07 -8.95
N ALA A 59 23.64 7.42 -9.10
CA ALA A 59 22.57 6.68 -9.76
C ALA A 59 22.41 5.20 -9.37
N ALA A 60 21.50 4.91 -8.45
CA ALA A 60 20.70 3.71 -8.67
C ALA A 60 19.97 3.94 -10.00
N THR A 61 20.38 3.27 -11.08
CA THR A 61 19.77 3.40 -12.41
C THR A 61 18.33 2.88 -12.45
N ARG A 62 17.87 2.27 -11.35
CA ARG A 62 16.56 1.65 -11.21
C ARG A 62 15.96 2.06 -9.88
N SER A 63 14.71 2.51 -9.94
CA SER A 63 13.89 2.81 -8.78
C SER A 63 12.93 1.68 -8.51
N ASP A 64 12.62 1.46 -7.24
CA ASP A 64 11.48 0.63 -6.85
C ASP A 64 10.21 1.16 -7.52
N TYR A 65 9.27 0.27 -7.80
CA TYR A 65 8.05 0.66 -8.48
C TYR A 65 6.83 -0.02 -7.88
N PHE A 66 5.70 0.66 -7.99
CA PHE A 66 4.41 0.19 -7.54
C PHE A 66 3.59 -0.30 -8.71
N PHE A 67 2.88 -1.41 -8.50
CA PHE A 67 1.65 -1.71 -9.20
C PHE A 67 0.49 -1.19 -8.37
N ASN A 68 -0.29 -0.27 -8.94
CA ASN A 68 -1.48 0.28 -8.31
C ASN A 68 -2.73 -0.38 -8.90
N TYR A 69 -3.53 -1.01 -8.04
CA TYR A 69 -4.80 -1.65 -8.38
C TYR A 69 -5.95 -0.85 -7.73
N PHE A 70 -6.36 0.24 -8.38
CA PHE A 70 -7.33 1.19 -7.80
C PHE A 70 -8.67 0.53 -7.47
N THR A 71 -9.13 -0.40 -8.31
CA THR A 71 -10.40 -1.12 -8.10
C THR A 71 -10.36 -2.15 -6.98
N LEU A 72 -9.16 -2.59 -6.57
CA LEU A 72 -8.95 -3.53 -5.46
C LEU A 72 -8.56 -2.82 -4.15
N GLY A 73 -8.29 -1.51 -4.20
CA GLY A 73 -7.78 -0.77 -3.06
C GLY A 73 -6.37 -1.19 -2.64
N LEU A 74 -5.54 -1.63 -3.60
CA LEU A 74 -4.29 -2.34 -3.35
C LEU A 74 -3.11 -1.70 -4.08
N ASP A 75 -1.99 -1.51 -3.38
CA ASP A 75 -0.70 -1.21 -4.00
C ASP A 75 0.34 -2.28 -3.65
N ILE A 76 1.15 -2.68 -4.63
CA ILE A 76 2.24 -3.64 -4.42
C ILE A 76 3.55 -2.99 -4.86
N LEU A 77 4.51 -2.87 -3.94
CA LEU A 77 5.84 -2.34 -4.19
C LEU A 77 6.81 -3.46 -4.53
N PHE A 78 7.48 -3.31 -5.65
CA PHE A 78 8.54 -4.21 -6.10
C PHE A 78 9.90 -3.57 -5.90
N ASP A 79 10.86 -4.41 -5.53
CA ASP A 79 12.27 -4.02 -5.51
C ASP A 79 12.83 -3.80 -6.92
N ALA A 80 13.61 -2.73 -7.10
CA ALA A 80 14.20 -2.38 -8.40
C ALA A 80 15.26 -3.37 -8.93
N ARG A 81 15.86 -4.18 -8.04
CA ARG A 81 16.95 -5.09 -8.38
C ARG A 81 16.42 -6.48 -8.71
N ALA A 82 15.56 -7.02 -7.86
CA ALA A 82 15.09 -8.39 -7.98
C ALA A 82 13.64 -8.52 -8.49
N HIS A 83 12.91 -7.40 -8.59
CA HIS A 83 11.51 -7.38 -9.08
C HIS A 83 10.54 -8.23 -8.25
N TYR A 84 10.84 -8.41 -6.96
CA TYR A 84 9.99 -9.10 -6.00
C TYR A 84 9.19 -8.12 -5.13
N ALA A 85 7.96 -8.50 -4.83
CA ALA A 85 7.06 -7.76 -3.96
C ALA A 85 7.64 -7.69 -2.54
N LYS A 86 7.91 -6.48 -2.05
CA LYS A 86 8.45 -6.26 -0.69
C LYS A 86 7.53 -5.49 0.24
N LYS A 87 6.44 -4.94 -0.30
CA LYS A 87 5.43 -4.22 0.48
C LYS A 87 4.08 -4.26 -0.22
N ILE A 88 3.02 -4.45 0.57
CA ILE A 88 1.64 -4.40 0.15
C ILE A 88 0.92 -3.32 0.96
N VAL A 89 0.14 -2.47 0.30
CA VAL A 89 -0.65 -1.40 0.93
C VAL A 89 -2.13 -1.62 0.62
N LEU A 90 -2.95 -1.65 1.66
CA LEU A 90 -4.39 -1.83 1.61
C LEU A 90 -5.05 -0.50 1.97
N HIS A 91 -5.84 0.08 1.07
CA HIS A 91 -6.49 1.38 1.24
C HIS A 91 -7.95 1.21 1.68
N THR A 92 -8.40 1.98 2.67
CA THR A 92 -9.77 1.88 3.21
C THR A 92 -10.76 2.89 2.60
N ASN A 93 -10.27 3.88 1.85
CA ASN A 93 -11.07 4.89 1.16
C ASN A 93 -12.05 5.65 2.09
N TYR A 94 -11.55 6.22 3.20
CA TYR A 94 -12.34 7.11 4.05
C TYR A 94 -12.34 8.57 3.54
N PRO A 95 -13.49 9.27 3.61
CA PRO A 95 -13.54 10.72 3.39
C PRO A 95 -12.61 11.46 4.34
N GLY A 96 -12.02 12.56 3.88
CA GLY A 96 -11.04 13.30 4.68
C GLY A 96 -9.62 12.72 4.61
N HIS A 97 -9.35 11.75 3.75
CA HIS A 97 -8.00 11.30 3.44
C HIS A 97 -7.54 11.84 2.09
N TYR A 98 -6.23 12.03 1.94
CA TYR A 98 -5.64 12.54 0.69
C TYR A 98 -5.95 11.66 -0.54
N ASN A 99 -6.03 10.33 -0.36
CA ASN A 99 -6.33 9.39 -1.44
C ASN A 99 -7.84 9.09 -1.58
N PHE A 100 -8.72 9.82 -0.89
CA PHE A 100 -10.16 9.56 -0.97
C PHE A 100 -10.64 9.61 -2.44
N ASN A 101 -11.47 8.64 -2.81
CA ASN A 101 -12.01 8.45 -4.16
C ASN A 101 -10.97 8.11 -5.25
N MET A 102 -9.69 7.95 -4.91
CA MET A 102 -8.66 7.43 -5.82
C MET A 102 -8.64 5.90 -5.86
N TYR A 103 -8.98 5.26 -4.74
CA TYR A 103 -9.02 3.81 -4.57
C TYR A 103 -10.42 3.38 -4.14
N MET A 104 -10.85 2.19 -4.57
CA MET A 104 -11.93 1.46 -3.91
C MET A 104 -11.44 0.99 -2.53
N ARG A 105 -12.37 0.75 -1.62
CA ARG A 105 -12.06 0.19 -0.30
C ARG A 105 -11.57 -1.25 -0.46
N CYS A 106 -10.41 -1.55 0.09
CA CYS A 106 -9.94 -2.92 0.28
C CYS A 106 -10.63 -3.50 1.51
N GLU A 107 -11.50 -4.48 1.32
CA GLU A 107 -12.21 -5.19 2.39
C GLU A 107 -11.31 -6.25 3.03
N PHE A 108 -10.21 -5.81 3.65
CA PHE A 108 -9.28 -6.72 4.30
C PHE A 108 -9.82 -7.23 5.64
N ASP A 109 -9.40 -8.45 5.97
CA ASP A 109 -9.61 -9.10 7.26
C ASP A 109 -8.27 -9.67 7.71
N LEU A 110 -7.77 -9.21 8.87
CA LEU A 110 -6.45 -9.54 9.39
C LEU A 110 -6.55 -9.89 10.86
N SER A 111 -6.16 -11.13 11.21
CA SER A 111 -6.10 -11.58 12.60
C SER A 111 -4.67 -11.44 13.15
N LEU A 112 -4.45 -10.57 14.13
CA LEU A 112 -3.17 -10.33 14.80
C LEU A 112 -3.30 -10.54 16.31
N ASP A 113 -2.47 -11.40 16.91
CA ASP A 113 -2.48 -11.68 18.36
C ASP A 113 -3.90 -11.90 18.94
N GLY A 114 -4.76 -12.61 18.20
CA GLY A 114 -6.16 -12.87 18.59
C GLY A 114 -7.10 -11.67 18.46
N THR A 115 -6.70 -10.64 17.74
CA THR A 115 -7.50 -9.46 17.40
C THR A 115 -7.78 -9.41 15.91
N ASP A 116 -9.05 -9.43 15.54
CA ASP A 116 -9.47 -9.27 14.15
C ASP A 116 -9.56 -7.78 13.78
N ILE A 117 -8.89 -7.42 12.69
CA ILE A 117 -8.77 -6.06 12.19
C ILE A 117 -9.30 -6.02 10.77
N THR A 118 -10.23 -5.11 10.55
CA THR A 118 -10.87 -4.91 9.24
C THR A 118 -10.67 -3.49 8.76
N ALA A 119 -11.07 -3.22 7.52
CA ALA A 119 -11.12 -1.88 6.96
C ALA A 119 -12.04 -0.89 7.73
N TYR A 120 -12.85 -1.39 8.67
CA TYR A 120 -13.76 -0.62 9.50
C TYR A 120 -13.31 -0.45 10.95
N SER A 121 -12.21 -1.11 11.34
CA SER A 121 -11.69 -1.04 12.70
C SER A 121 -11.19 0.37 13.03
N HIS A 122 -11.45 0.79 14.27
CA HIS A 122 -11.00 2.08 14.79
C HIS A 122 -9.65 1.93 15.50
N TRP A 123 -8.78 2.94 15.37
CA TRP A 123 -7.44 2.87 15.93
C TRP A 123 -7.43 2.70 17.45
N ASP A 124 -8.37 3.34 18.15
CA ASP A 124 -8.46 3.29 19.62
C ASP A 124 -8.75 1.87 20.16
N ASP A 125 -9.33 0.99 19.37
CA ASP A 125 -9.60 -0.38 19.77
C ASP A 125 -8.41 -1.30 19.47
N ILE A 126 -7.69 -1.00 18.39
CA ILE A 126 -6.49 -1.72 17.98
C ILE A 126 -5.34 -1.42 18.95
N CYS A 127 -5.09 -0.15 19.28
CA CYS A 127 -3.95 0.25 20.10
C CYS A 127 -4.06 -0.15 21.58
N LYS A 128 -5.25 -0.56 22.03
CA LYS A 128 -5.44 -1.18 23.37
C LYS A 128 -5.05 -2.64 23.40
N LYS A 129 -5.21 -3.34 22.28
CA LYS A 129 -4.99 -4.79 22.17
C LYS A 129 -3.60 -5.12 21.65
N LEU A 130 -3.15 -4.36 20.65
CA LEU A 130 -1.80 -4.38 20.14
C LEU A 130 -0.97 -3.35 20.88
N THR A 131 0.33 -3.61 21.05
CA THR A 131 1.30 -2.64 21.59
C THR A 131 2.14 -2.04 20.44
N PRO A 132 1.59 -1.12 19.62
CA PRO A 132 2.32 -0.48 18.54
C PRO A 132 3.38 0.50 19.06
N SER A 133 4.26 0.94 18.17
CA SER A 133 5.29 1.96 18.48
C SER A 133 4.68 3.21 19.11
N GLU A 134 5.22 3.62 20.26
CA GLU A 134 4.78 4.81 21.00
C GLU A 134 4.98 6.11 20.21
N ARG A 135 5.95 6.13 19.28
CA ARG A 135 6.30 7.31 18.49
C ARG A 135 5.91 7.08 17.03
N PRO A 136 4.74 7.58 16.59
CA PRO A 136 4.34 7.48 15.19
C PRO A 136 5.18 8.41 14.31
N VAL A 137 5.34 8.01 13.04
CA VAL A 137 5.89 8.89 12.00
C VAL A 137 4.76 9.77 11.46
N VAL A 138 4.99 11.08 11.40
CA VAL A 138 4.03 12.02 10.81
C VAL A 138 4.16 11.98 9.29
N LEU A 139 3.09 11.62 8.59
CA LEU A 139 3.05 11.57 7.13
C LEU A 139 2.31 12.80 6.58
N ASN A 140 3.09 13.69 5.96
CA ASN A 140 2.57 14.85 5.24
C ASN A 140 2.53 14.56 3.74
N ARG A 141 1.32 14.41 3.20
CA ARG A 141 1.10 14.31 1.75
C ARG A 141 0.92 15.72 1.19
N ALA A 142 1.75 16.10 0.24
CA ALA A 142 1.62 17.33 -0.52
C ALA A 142 1.65 16.98 -2.00
N SER A 143 0.86 17.68 -2.82
CA SER A 143 0.88 17.43 -4.26
C SER A 143 2.18 17.95 -4.88
N SER A 144 2.56 17.40 -6.04
CA SER A 144 3.67 17.92 -6.83
C SER A 144 3.41 19.34 -7.36
N THR A 145 2.16 19.81 -7.34
CA THR A 145 1.74 21.16 -7.76
C THR A 145 1.61 22.13 -6.59
N ASN A 146 2.17 21.81 -5.42
CA ASN A 146 2.21 22.70 -4.25
C ASN A 146 0.80 23.05 -3.69
N THR A 147 -0.20 22.20 -3.97
CA THR A 147 -1.48 22.28 -3.28
C THR A 147 -1.35 21.56 -1.94
N THR A 148 -1.66 22.27 -0.86
CA THR A 148 -1.66 21.72 0.50
C THR A 148 -2.76 20.67 0.61
N ASN A 149 -2.46 19.52 1.20
CA ASN A 149 -3.50 18.55 1.56
C ASN A 149 -4.45 19.20 2.59
N PRO A 150 -5.72 19.44 2.25
CA PRO A 150 -6.64 20.19 3.11
C PRO A 150 -7.02 19.42 4.38
N PHE A 151 -6.74 18.11 4.43
CA PHE A 151 -7.10 17.25 5.55
C PHE A 151 -6.01 17.08 6.62
N GLY A 152 -4.84 17.70 6.40
CA GLY A 152 -3.71 17.61 7.33
C GLY A 152 -2.92 16.30 7.22
N SER A 153 -2.01 16.09 8.18
CA SER A 153 -1.16 14.91 8.24
C SER A 153 -1.88 13.69 8.80
N THR A 154 -1.40 12.50 8.43
CA THR A 154 -1.73 11.24 9.10
C THR A 154 -0.57 10.78 9.99
N LEU A 155 -0.85 9.86 10.91
CA LEU A 155 0.14 9.24 11.80
C LEU A 155 0.36 7.79 11.40
N CYS A 156 1.61 7.40 11.21
CA CYS A 156 2.00 6.03 10.88
C CYS A 156 2.54 5.32 12.12
N TYR A 157 1.81 4.33 12.61
CA TYR A 157 2.19 3.50 13.75
C TYR A 157 2.72 2.15 13.26
N GLY A 158 3.94 1.81 13.66
CA GLY A 158 4.52 0.51 13.37
C GLY A 158 4.16 -0.54 14.42
N TYR A 159 3.86 -1.76 13.99
CA TYR A 159 3.70 -2.94 14.83
C TYR A 159 4.22 -4.14 14.06
N GLN A 160 5.30 -4.77 14.54
CA GLN A 160 6.01 -5.82 13.80
C GLN A 160 6.33 -5.39 12.35
N ASP A 161 5.99 -6.21 11.36
CA ASP A 161 6.14 -5.96 9.93
C ASP A 161 4.94 -5.23 9.29
N ILE A 162 4.16 -4.53 10.11
CA ILE A 162 2.93 -3.82 9.72
C ILE A 162 3.03 -2.34 10.10
N VAL A 163 2.48 -1.48 9.24
CA VAL A 163 2.28 -0.06 9.53
C VAL A 163 0.80 0.29 9.35
N PHE A 164 0.23 0.90 10.39
CA PHE A 164 -1.10 1.49 10.36
C PHE A 164 -0.99 2.98 10.08
N GLU A 165 -1.57 3.45 8.99
CA GLU A 165 -1.76 4.88 8.75
C GLU A 165 -3.11 5.32 9.34
N VAL A 166 -3.05 6.19 10.33
CA VAL A 166 -4.21 6.63 11.11
C VAL A 166 -4.49 8.10 10.83
N MET A 167 -5.75 8.40 10.56
CA MET A 167 -6.25 9.76 10.35
C MET A 167 -6.51 10.49 11.68
N PRO A 168 -6.64 11.84 11.68
CA PRO A 168 -6.98 12.59 12.88
C PRO A 168 -8.31 12.19 13.55
N ASN A 169 -9.23 11.60 12.78
CA ASN A 169 -10.49 11.06 13.27
C ASN A 169 -10.40 9.58 13.66
N HIS A 170 -9.18 9.04 13.85
CA HIS A 170 -8.89 7.70 14.35
C HIS A 170 -9.34 6.51 13.46
N TYR A 171 -9.81 6.79 12.24
CA TYR A 171 -9.97 5.77 11.21
C TYR A 171 -8.61 5.39 10.60
N ILE A 172 -8.47 4.11 10.25
CA ILE A 172 -7.32 3.61 9.51
C ILE A 172 -7.48 4.02 8.05
N ALA A 173 -6.58 4.84 7.53
CA ALA A 173 -6.56 5.22 6.11
C ALA A 173 -5.95 4.12 5.23
N SER A 174 -4.89 3.48 5.74
CA SER A 174 -4.27 2.35 5.07
C SER A 174 -3.56 1.42 6.04
N LEU A 175 -3.47 0.15 5.66
CA LEU A 175 -2.66 -0.86 6.32
C LEU A 175 -1.55 -1.27 5.36
N THR A 176 -0.31 -1.25 5.84
CA THR A 176 0.85 -1.65 5.03
C THR A 176 1.52 -2.85 5.67
N VAL A 177 1.72 -3.92 4.91
CA VAL A 177 2.57 -5.06 5.30
C VAL A 177 3.85 -4.99 4.49
N TYR A 178 5.01 -5.23 5.11
CA TYR A 178 6.30 -5.24 4.43
C TYR A 178 7.10 -6.48 4.79
N GLY A 179 8.02 -6.87 3.91
CA GLY A 179 8.90 -8.02 4.13
C GLY A 179 10.34 -7.66 3.81
N ASP A 180 11.23 -8.63 3.95
CA ASP A 180 12.65 -8.49 3.69
C ASP A 180 13.02 -8.42 2.20
N GLY A 181 12.02 -8.55 1.32
CA GLY A 181 12.18 -8.49 -0.14
C GLY A 181 12.89 -9.70 -0.73
N ARG A 182 12.95 -10.81 0.01
CA ARG A 182 13.44 -12.09 -0.51
C ARG A 182 12.36 -12.78 -1.34
N PRO A 183 12.75 -13.64 -2.29
CA PRO A 183 11.81 -14.48 -3.02
C PRO A 183 10.99 -15.32 -2.04
N TYR A 184 9.74 -15.57 -2.38
CA TYR A 184 8.95 -16.55 -1.66
C TYR A 184 9.55 -17.95 -1.94
N GLU A 185 10.15 -18.57 -0.93
CA GLU A 185 10.50 -19.99 -0.97
C GLU A 185 9.24 -20.75 -0.57
N SER A 186 8.60 -21.45 -1.52
CA SER A 186 7.59 -22.41 -1.13
C SER A 186 8.27 -23.43 -0.22
N GLU A 187 7.78 -23.58 1.01
CA GLU A 187 8.21 -24.68 1.86
C GLU A 187 8.08 -25.94 1.03
N SER A 188 9.22 -26.51 0.64
CA SER A 188 9.26 -27.82 0.04
C SER A 188 8.75 -28.74 1.13
N LYS A 189 7.47 -29.11 1.06
CA LYS A 189 6.91 -30.20 1.83
C LYS A 189 7.74 -31.44 1.48
N ASN A 190 8.83 -31.64 2.22
CA ASN A 190 9.51 -32.92 2.25
C ASN A 190 8.53 -33.89 2.89
N ALA A 191 7.89 -34.67 2.02
CA ALA A 191 7.28 -35.94 2.36
C ALA A 191 8.33 -36.93 2.87
#